data_AF-A0A935ZJA9-F1
#
_entry.id   AF-A0A935ZJA9-F1
#
_cell.length_a   1.000
_cell.length_b   1.000
_cell.length_c   1.000
_cell.angle_alpha   90.00
_cell.angle_beta   90.00
_cell.angle_gamma   90.00
#
_symmetry.space_group_name_H-M   'P 1'
#
loop_
_entity.id
_entity.type
_entity.pdbx_description
1 polymer ?
#
loop_
_entity_poly.entity_id
_entity_poly.type
_entity_poly.pdbx_seq_one_letter_code
_entity_poly.pdbx_strand_id
1 'polypeptide(L)'
;MRALLTASICLALAPAIALANAPAKGTRKPDDAAAVAKVDPSGRAALAAAEAAWRRGDFTEVRQLLDPIAADTTVTLEPSERQAVLVLLAEAALNDAAQDASERRGEATTHLDRLMDAFPEWRMPKDIYTPELYELYVDLRIQRAGRAGQECEASRIVCKSDLEGANAEITAQLRARAELQKRFDAQEVEVQEKVARSRALALIPLGIGHFYNGNPALGGSFLAAEVLLGAAGLGLIIQRNVVDGCRRTRGFQSGSLSCDLGGESDPAEIARRDDAIVKRRKGEEAVGWLLLGAVAVDIVVAQLLFQKYKTKTVKRVPRSQLEAGGGASPGRARGPRPTKPRARLRGAPTATPQGVGVSLHVTF
;
A
#
# COMPACT_ATOMS: atom_id res chain seq x y z
N MET A 1 -5.49 14.04 -10.60
CA MET A 1 -6.87 14.57 -10.54
C MET A 1 -7.52 14.44 -11.90
N ARG A 2 -8.35 13.41 -12.07
CA ARG A 2 -9.58 13.37 -12.88
C ARG A 2 -10.15 11.96 -12.71
N ALA A 3 -11.24 11.91 -11.96
CA ALA A 3 -11.98 10.72 -11.61
C ALA A 3 -12.77 10.24 -12.83
N LEU A 4 -12.88 8.92 -13.00
CA LEU A 4 -13.91 8.29 -13.80
C LEU A 4 -14.45 7.13 -12.97
N LEU A 5 -15.57 7.42 -12.29
CA LEU A 5 -16.50 6.45 -11.77
C LEU A 5 -17.17 5.76 -12.95
N THR A 6 -17.15 4.43 -12.97
CA THR A 6 -18.14 3.63 -13.68
C THR A 6 -18.65 2.58 -12.71
N ALA A 7 -19.83 2.87 -12.15
CA ALA A 7 -20.67 1.90 -11.46
C ALA A 7 -21.42 1.09 -12.53
N SER A 8 -21.35 -0.23 -12.44
CA SER A 8 -22.24 -1.13 -13.17
C SER A 8 -22.96 -2.00 -12.17
N ILE A 9 -24.29 -1.96 -12.25
CA ILE A 9 -25.28 -2.56 -11.35
C ILE A 9 -25.93 -3.74 -12.06
N CYS A 10 -26.27 -4.77 -11.27
CA CYS A 10 -27.18 -5.88 -11.56
C CYS A 10 -26.66 -6.96 -12.54
N LEU A 11 -26.94 -8.25 -12.38
CA LEU A 11 -28.19 -8.87 -11.96
C LEU A 11 -27.90 -10.29 -11.44
N ALA A 12 -28.46 -10.68 -10.29
CA ALA A 12 -28.47 -12.06 -9.82
C ALA A 12 -29.60 -12.82 -10.53
N LEU A 13 -29.28 -13.96 -11.15
CA LEU A 13 -30.26 -14.96 -11.60
C LEU A 13 -29.81 -16.34 -11.11
N ALA A 14 -30.58 -16.89 -10.17
CA ALA A 14 -30.56 -18.30 -9.81
C ALA A 14 -31.54 -19.07 -10.72
N PRO A 15 -31.16 -20.19 -11.33
CA PRO A 15 -32.12 -21.06 -11.99
C PRO A 15 -32.73 -22.04 -10.97
N ALA A 16 -34.01 -21.87 -10.68
CA ALA A 16 -34.85 -22.91 -10.10
C ALA A 16 -35.18 -23.94 -11.18
N ILE A 17 -34.65 -25.15 -11.04
CA ILE A 17 -34.99 -26.28 -11.90
C ILE A 17 -36.23 -26.96 -11.28
N ALA A 18 -37.40 -26.65 -11.82
CA ALA A 18 -38.62 -27.42 -11.61
C ALA A 18 -38.94 -28.16 -12.92
N LEU A 19 -38.59 -29.46 -12.99
CA LEU A 19 -39.13 -30.35 -14.01
C LEU A 19 -40.36 -31.07 -13.42
N ALA A 20 -41.52 -30.57 -13.79
CA ALA A 20 -42.78 -31.29 -13.69
C ALA A 20 -42.94 -32.14 -14.97
N ASN A 21 -42.82 -33.46 -14.82
CA ASN A 21 -43.29 -34.41 -15.82
C ASN A 21 -44.75 -34.77 -15.49
N ALA A 22 -45.67 -34.32 -16.34
CA ALA A 22 -47.05 -34.79 -16.35
C ALA A 22 -47.21 -35.86 -17.45
N PRO A 23 -47.77 -37.05 -17.16
CA PRO A 23 -48.30 -37.92 -18.19
C PRO A 23 -49.82 -37.72 -18.37
N ALA A 24 -50.18 -37.60 -19.65
CA ALA A 24 -51.37 -38.08 -20.35
C ALA A 24 -52.71 -38.21 -19.61
N LYS A 25 -53.68 -37.46 -20.16
CA LYS A 25 -55.13 -37.67 -20.09
C LYS A 25 -55.51 -39.13 -20.35
N GLY A 26 -56.11 -39.76 -19.34
CA GLY A 26 -56.98 -40.93 -19.49
C GLY A 26 -58.32 -40.64 -18.81
N THR A 27 -59.37 -40.47 -19.60
CA THR A 27 -60.76 -40.32 -19.14
C THR A 27 -61.26 -41.63 -18.55
N ARG A 28 -61.50 -41.69 -17.24
CA ARG A 28 -62.35 -42.72 -16.62
C ARG A 28 -63.50 -42.04 -15.86
N LYS A 29 -64.71 -42.44 -16.26
CA LYS A 29 -66.00 -41.98 -15.77
C LYS A 29 -66.19 -42.34 -14.28
N PRO A 30 -66.85 -41.49 -13.48
CA PRO A 30 -66.99 -41.68 -12.04
C PRO A 30 -68.13 -42.64 -11.77
N ASP A 31 -67.95 -43.57 -10.84
CA ASP A 31 -69.00 -44.13 -9.99
C ASP A 31 -68.33 -44.79 -8.77
N ASP A 32 -69.05 -44.74 -7.66
CA ASP A 32 -68.73 -45.23 -6.32
C ASP A 32 -67.74 -44.39 -5.49
N ALA A 33 -68.28 -43.28 -5.00
CA ALA A 33 -67.93 -42.69 -3.73
C ALA A 33 -68.08 -43.72 -2.58
N ALA A 34 -67.03 -44.49 -2.32
CA ALA A 34 -66.76 -45.03 -1.00
C ALA A 34 -66.12 -43.91 -0.17
N ALA A 35 -66.69 -43.64 1.01
CA ALA A 35 -66.27 -42.58 1.91
C ALA A 35 -64.76 -42.62 2.18
N VAL A 36 -64.03 -41.62 1.67
CA VAL A 36 -62.68 -41.31 2.15
C VAL A 36 -62.86 -40.85 3.60
N ALA A 37 -62.58 -41.76 4.53
CA ALA A 37 -62.38 -41.40 5.92
C ALA A 37 -61.40 -40.24 5.95
N LYS A 38 -61.75 -39.14 6.64
CA LYS A 38 -60.84 -38.02 6.87
C LYS A 38 -59.53 -38.59 7.41
N VAL A 39 -58.48 -38.57 6.61
CA VAL A 39 -57.13 -38.95 7.05
C VAL A 39 -56.79 -37.99 8.19
N ASP A 40 -56.67 -38.55 9.39
CA ASP A 40 -56.21 -37.81 10.56
C ASP A 40 -54.83 -37.22 10.22
N PRO A 41 -54.68 -35.87 10.15
CA PRO A 41 -53.42 -35.24 9.77
C PRO A 41 -52.30 -35.51 10.78
N SER A 42 -52.62 -36.04 11.96
CA SER A 42 -51.65 -36.46 12.97
C SER A 42 -51.20 -37.91 12.83
N GLY A 43 -51.84 -38.73 12.00
CA GLY A 43 -51.51 -40.15 11.81
C GLY A 43 -51.71 -41.04 13.06
N ARG A 44 -52.11 -40.49 14.21
CA ARG A 44 -52.22 -41.19 15.50
C ARG A 44 -53.30 -42.27 15.49
N ALA A 45 -54.45 -41.99 14.88
CA ALA A 45 -55.53 -42.97 14.78
C ALA A 45 -55.08 -44.23 14.01
N ALA A 46 -54.29 -44.05 12.94
CA ALA A 46 -53.78 -45.16 12.17
C ALA A 46 -52.65 -45.90 12.88
N LEU A 47 -51.77 -45.19 13.62
CA LEU A 47 -50.77 -45.82 14.46
C LEU A 47 -51.40 -46.71 15.54
N ALA A 48 -52.43 -46.22 16.23
CA ALA A 48 -53.15 -47.01 17.23
C ALA A 48 -53.86 -48.24 16.60
N ALA A 49 -54.45 -48.08 15.41
CA ALA A 49 -55.04 -49.20 14.67
C ALA A 49 -53.99 -50.23 14.23
N ALA A 50 -52.83 -49.76 13.78
CA ALA A 50 -51.70 -50.60 13.38
C ALA A 50 -51.11 -51.36 14.58
N GLU A 51 -50.96 -50.74 15.74
CA GLU A 51 -50.55 -51.45 16.97
C GLU A 51 -51.54 -52.56 17.34
N ALA A 52 -52.84 -52.32 17.18
CA ALA A 52 -53.85 -53.33 17.42
C ALA A 52 -53.78 -54.49 16.40
N ALA A 53 -53.52 -54.20 15.12
CA ALA A 53 -53.32 -55.20 14.08
C ALA A 53 -52.05 -56.03 14.33
N TRP A 54 -50.95 -55.37 14.72
CA TRP A 54 -49.69 -56.00 15.08
C TRP A 54 -49.85 -57.00 16.23
N ARG A 55 -50.59 -56.64 17.29
CA ARG A 55 -50.88 -57.57 18.41
C ARG A 55 -51.71 -58.78 18.00
N ARG A 56 -52.48 -58.69 16.91
CA ARG A 56 -53.22 -59.83 16.33
C ARG A 56 -52.37 -60.67 15.38
N GLY A 57 -51.17 -60.23 15.03
CA GLY A 57 -50.30 -60.86 14.03
C GLY A 57 -50.72 -60.58 12.58
N ASP A 58 -51.58 -59.58 12.33
CA ASP A 58 -51.97 -59.17 10.98
C ASP A 58 -50.98 -58.15 10.42
N PHE A 59 -49.83 -58.65 9.95
CA PHE A 59 -48.74 -57.81 9.45
C PHE A 59 -49.06 -57.12 8.13
N THR A 60 -49.93 -57.71 7.30
CA THR A 60 -50.39 -57.09 6.06
C THR A 60 -51.26 -55.87 6.36
N GLU A 61 -52.16 -55.94 7.34
CA GLU A 61 -52.97 -54.80 7.79
C GLU A 61 -52.10 -53.67 8.39
N VAL A 62 -51.06 -54.01 9.18
CA VAL A 62 -50.11 -53.02 9.72
C VAL A 62 -49.47 -52.18 8.61
N ARG A 63 -49.03 -52.83 7.53
CA ARG A 63 -48.42 -52.15 6.37
C ARG A 63 -49.40 -51.27 5.63
N GLN A 64 -50.61 -51.77 5.36
CA GLN A 64 -51.64 -50.97 4.68
C GLN A 64 -52.00 -49.69 5.45
N LEU A 65 -51.95 -49.74 6.78
CA LEU A 65 -52.22 -48.59 7.64
C LEU A 65 -51.03 -47.62 7.75
N LEU A 66 -49.80 -48.14 7.80
CA LEU A 66 -48.61 -47.33 8.11
C LEU A 66 -47.78 -46.91 6.89
N ASP A 67 -47.78 -47.65 5.79
CA ASP A 67 -47.02 -47.31 4.58
C ASP A 67 -47.42 -45.94 3.99
N PRO A 68 -48.72 -45.59 3.88
CA PRO A 68 -49.12 -44.27 3.41
C PRO A 68 -48.61 -43.16 4.32
N ILE A 69 -48.58 -43.40 5.64
CA ILE A 69 -48.14 -42.43 6.65
C ILE A 69 -46.62 -42.27 6.65
N ALA A 70 -45.88 -43.36 6.44
CA ALA A 70 -44.44 -43.31 6.34
C ALA A 70 -43.95 -42.68 5.02
N ALA A 71 -44.75 -42.78 3.95
CA ALA A 71 -44.46 -42.19 2.65
C ALA A 71 -44.87 -40.71 2.55
N ASP A 72 -45.94 -40.30 3.25
CA ASP A 72 -46.46 -38.93 3.20
C ASP A 72 -45.68 -37.99 4.13
N THR A 73 -44.91 -37.08 3.54
CA THR A 73 -44.13 -36.07 4.27
C THR A 73 -44.98 -34.95 4.86
N THR A 74 -46.26 -34.86 4.50
CA THR A 74 -47.20 -33.87 5.04
C THR A 74 -47.81 -34.27 6.37
N VAL A 75 -47.69 -35.54 6.77
CA VAL A 75 -48.13 -36.03 8.08
C VAL A 75 -47.08 -35.69 9.15
N THR A 76 -47.46 -34.81 10.07
CA THR A 76 -46.65 -34.44 11.23
C THR A 76 -46.80 -35.48 12.35
N LEU A 77 -45.85 -36.41 12.40
CA LEU A 77 -45.66 -37.35 13.51
C LEU A 77 -44.64 -36.80 14.52
N GLU A 78 -44.92 -36.97 15.80
CA GLU A 78 -43.92 -36.75 16.85
C GLU A 78 -42.73 -37.71 16.67
N PRO A 79 -41.52 -37.36 17.16
CA PRO A 79 -40.34 -38.21 17.05
C PRO A 79 -40.55 -39.65 17.54
N SER A 80 -41.24 -39.83 18.67
CA SER A 80 -41.55 -41.15 19.23
C SER A 80 -42.58 -41.92 18.40
N GLU A 81 -43.55 -41.24 17.80
CA GLU A 81 -44.56 -41.84 16.91
C GLU A 81 -43.90 -42.30 15.60
N ARG A 82 -43.03 -41.49 15.02
CA ARG A 82 -42.25 -41.84 13.83
C ARG A 82 -41.34 -43.05 14.09
N GLN A 83 -40.71 -43.10 15.27
CA GLN A 83 -39.95 -44.27 15.69
C GLN A 83 -40.83 -45.52 15.73
N ALA A 84 -41.99 -45.45 16.38
CA ALA A 84 -42.93 -46.58 16.46
C ALA A 84 -43.39 -47.05 15.08
N VAL A 85 -43.76 -46.12 14.19
CA VAL A 85 -44.17 -46.41 12.81
C VAL A 85 -43.08 -47.19 12.06
N LEU A 86 -41.83 -46.72 12.08
CA LEU A 86 -40.74 -47.35 11.34
C LEU A 86 -40.37 -48.74 11.89
N VAL A 87 -40.43 -48.94 13.21
CA VAL A 87 -40.17 -50.24 13.82
C VAL A 87 -41.30 -51.23 13.52
N LEU A 88 -42.56 -50.80 13.63
CA LEU A 88 -43.71 -51.64 13.32
C LEU A 88 -43.77 -52.01 11.83
N LEU A 89 -43.39 -51.09 10.94
CA LEU A 89 -43.25 -51.39 9.51
C LEU A 89 -42.12 -52.37 9.22
N ALA A 90 -40.96 -52.23 9.87
CA ALA A 90 -39.87 -53.18 9.72
C ALA A 90 -40.27 -54.59 10.18
N GLU A 91 -40.97 -54.67 11.32
CA GLU A 91 -41.48 -55.92 11.87
C GLU A 91 -42.55 -56.55 10.98
N ALA A 92 -43.48 -55.74 10.49
CA ALA A 92 -44.53 -56.20 9.61
C ALA A 92 -43.96 -56.70 8.27
N ALA A 93 -42.99 -55.98 7.69
CA ALA A 93 -42.31 -56.40 6.48
C ALA A 93 -41.59 -57.76 6.65
N LEU A 94 -40.95 -58.04 7.79
CA LEU A 94 -40.31 -59.34 8.01
C LEU A 94 -41.30 -60.50 8.11
N ASN A 95 -42.47 -60.26 8.70
CA ASN A 95 -43.42 -61.31 9.06
C ASN A 95 -44.61 -61.44 8.09
N ASP A 96 -44.71 -60.58 7.07
CA ASP A 96 -45.78 -60.62 6.06
C ASP A 96 -45.64 -61.81 5.12
N ALA A 97 -46.33 -62.92 5.41
CA ALA A 97 -46.28 -64.14 4.62
C ALA A 97 -46.74 -63.98 3.15
N ALA A 98 -47.34 -62.84 2.79
CA ALA A 98 -47.72 -62.54 1.41
C ALA A 98 -46.53 -62.18 0.50
N GLN A 99 -45.36 -61.86 1.07
CA GLN A 99 -44.16 -61.43 0.33
C GLN A 99 -43.05 -62.50 0.25
N ASP A 100 -42.20 -62.38 -0.77
CA ASP A 100 -40.99 -63.21 -0.88
C ASP A 100 -39.98 -62.91 0.24
N ALA A 101 -39.22 -63.92 0.68
CA ALA A 101 -38.25 -63.76 1.77
C ALA A 101 -37.19 -62.68 1.52
N SER A 102 -36.78 -62.48 0.26
CA SER A 102 -35.81 -61.44 -0.10
C SER A 102 -36.41 -60.03 -0.05
N GLU A 103 -37.65 -59.87 -0.50
CA GLU A 103 -38.41 -58.61 -0.43
C GLU A 103 -38.68 -58.20 1.00
N ARG A 104 -39.14 -59.14 1.84
CA ARG A 104 -39.37 -58.95 3.28
C ARG A 104 -38.14 -58.39 3.99
N ARG A 105 -36.99 -59.02 3.78
CA ARG A 105 -35.73 -58.59 4.40
C ARG A 105 -35.25 -57.24 3.86
N GLY A 106 -35.43 -56.98 2.57
CA GLY A 106 -35.04 -55.69 1.94
C GLY A 106 -35.87 -54.50 2.43
N GLU A 107 -37.20 -54.66 2.52
CA GLU A 107 -38.10 -53.63 3.04
C GLU A 107 -37.83 -53.37 4.52
N ALA A 108 -37.71 -54.42 5.33
CA ALA A 108 -37.37 -54.29 6.75
C ALA A 108 -36.03 -53.58 6.97
N THR A 109 -35.02 -53.93 6.16
CA THR A 109 -33.73 -53.23 6.16
C THR A 109 -33.88 -51.75 5.86
N THR A 110 -34.69 -51.41 4.86
CA THR A 110 -34.94 -50.01 4.47
C THR A 110 -35.60 -49.21 5.60
N HIS A 111 -36.60 -49.79 6.28
CA HIS A 111 -37.26 -49.13 7.40
C HIS A 111 -36.33 -48.96 8.62
N LEU A 112 -35.54 -49.99 8.95
CA LEU A 112 -34.54 -49.92 10.02
C LEU A 112 -33.41 -48.93 9.68
N ASP A 113 -33.00 -48.85 8.42
CA ASP A 113 -32.00 -47.88 7.98
C ASP A 113 -32.52 -46.45 8.16
N ARG A 114 -33.74 -46.16 7.67
CA ARG A 114 -34.39 -44.86 7.87
C ARG A 114 -34.55 -44.52 9.35
N LEU A 115 -34.87 -45.52 10.18
CA LEU A 115 -35.00 -45.35 11.62
C LEU A 115 -33.67 -44.96 12.27
N MET A 116 -32.60 -45.70 11.97
CA MET A 116 -31.27 -45.44 12.53
C MET A 116 -30.64 -44.14 12.01
N ASP A 117 -31.01 -43.69 10.81
CA ASP A 117 -30.61 -42.39 10.25
C ASP A 117 -31.32 -41.24 10.96
N ALA A 118 -32.63 -41.37 11.19
CA ALA A 118 -33.42 -40.37 11.91
C ALA A 118 -33.12 -40.36 13.42
N PHE A 119 -32.80 -41.51 14.01
CA PHE A 119 -32.58 -41.69 15.45
C PHE A 119 -31.31 -42.52 15.75
N PRO A 120 -30.11 -41.91 15.68
CA PRO A 120 -28.84 -42.63 15.87
C PRO A 120 -28.68 -43.27 17.26
N GLU A 121 -29.29 -42.67 18.29
CA GLU A 121 -29.23 -43.15 19.67
C GLU A 121 -30.25 -44.24 19.98
N TRP A 122 -31.19 -44.49 19.07
CA TRP A 122 -32.22 -45.50 19.28
C TRP A 122 -31.62 -46.90 19.44
N ARG A 123 -32.20 -47.69 20.36
CA ARG A 123 -31.81 -49.08 20.61
C ARG A 123 -33.07 -49.94 20.64
N MET A 124 -33.04 -51.05 19.90
CA MET A 124 -34.13 -52.02 19.91
C MET A 124 -34.28 -52.66 21.31
N PRO A 125 -35.47 -52.60 21.92
CA PRO A 125 -35.79 -53.37 23.12
C PRO A 125 -35.71 -54.87 22.85
N LYS A 126 -35.11 -55.65 23.75
CA LYS A 126 -34.74 -57.05 23.53
C LYS A 126 -35.90 -58.06 23.54
N ASP A 127 -37.07 -57.67 24.05
CA ASP A 127 -38.16 -58.61 24.36
C ASP A 127 -39.53 -58.20 23.79
N ILE A 128 -39.59 -57.15 22.96
CA ILE A 128 -40.85 -56.62 22.42
C ILE A 128 -41.13 -57.14 21.00
N TYR A 129 -40.07 -57.34 20.20
CA TYR A 129 -40.16 -57.67 18.77
C TYR A 129 -39.60 -59.06 18.50
N THR A 130 -39.81 -59.59 17.29
CA THR A 130 -39.34 -60.93 16.95
C THR A 130 -37.80 -61.02 16.97
N PRO A 131 -37.25 -62.20 17.29
CA PRO A 131 -35.81 -62.45 17.26
C PRO A 131 -35.17 -62.10 15.91
N GLU A 132 -35.87 -62.38 14.81
CA GLU A 132 -35.40 -62.13 13.45
C GLU A 132 -35.19 -60.64 13.17
N LEU A 133 -36.07 -59.77 13.68
CA LEU A 133 -35.90 -58.33 13.56
C LEU A 133 -34.72 -57.83 14.39
N TYR A 134 -34.53 -58.39 15.59
CA TYR A 134 -33.42 -58.04 16.46
C TYR A 134 -32.07 -58.42 15.83
N GLU A 135 -31.95 -59.62 15.25
CA GLU A 135 -30.76 -60.05 14.51
C GLU A 135 -30.48 -59.12 13.33
N LEU A 136 -31.49 -58.79 12.52
CA LEU A 136 -31.33 -57.86 11.41
C LEU A 136 -30.84 -56.48 11.87
N TYR A 137 -31.40 -55.95 12.97
CA TYR A 137 -30.96 -54.68 13.53
C TYR A 137 -29.49 -54.73 14.00
N VAL A 138 -29.06 -55.82 14.65
CA VAL A 138 -27.65 -55.99 15.07
C VAL A 138 -26.73 -56.04 13.86
N ASP A 139 -27.07 -56.80 12.82
CA ASP A 139 -26.30 -56.89 11.57
C ASP A 139 -26.12 -55.52 10.92
N LEU A 140 -27.20 -54.75 10.80
CA LEU A 140 -27.15 -53.43 10.19
C LEU A 140 -26.28 -52.45 10.99
N ARG A 141 -26.29 -52.54 12.32
CA ARG A 141 -25.41 -51.73 13.16
C ARG A 141 -23.94 -52.08 12.96
N ILE A 142 -23.60 -53.36 12.85
CA ILE A 142 -22.23 -53.80 12.57
C ILE A 142 -21.78 -53.30 11.20
N GLN A 143 -22.62 -53.44 10.17
CA GLN A 143 -22.33 -52.96 8.82
C GLN A 143 -22.15 -51.44 8.75
N ARG A 144 -23.03 -50.67 9.43
CA ARG A 144 -22.93 -49.21 9.52
C ARG A 144 -21.65 -48.77 10.21
N ALA A 145 -21.30 -49.39 11.34
CA ALA A 145 -20.04 -49.10 12.03
C ALA A 145 -18.81 -49.42 11.15
N GLY A 146 -18.85 -50.52 10.40
CA GLY A 146 -17.80 -50.88 9.44
C GLY A 146 -17.63 -49.85 8.33
N ARG A 147 -18.72 -49.39 7.70
CA ARG A 147 -18.70 -48.35 6.65
C ARG A 147 -18.15 -47.02 7.18
N ALA A 148 -18.63 -46.57 8.34
CA ALA A 148 -18.14 -45.33 8.94
C ALA A 148 -16.64 -45.39 9.27
N GLY A 149 -16.12 -46.55 9.69
CA GLY A 149 -14.70 -46.77 9.90
C GLY A 149 -13.87 -46.61 8.61
N GLN A 150 -14.34 -47.19 7.51
CA GLN A 150 -13.67 -47.12 6.20
C GLN A 150 -13.66 -45.69 5.63
N GLU A 151 -14.76 -44.95 5.78
CA GLU A 151 -14.85 -43.53 5.36
C GLU A 151 -13.92 -42.63 6.18
N CYS A 152 -13.77 -42.91 7.49
CA CYS A 152 -12.83 -42.22 8.36
C CYS A 152 -11.37 -42.47 7.93
N GLU A 153 -11.03 -43.72 7.59
CA GLU A 153 -9.68 -44.04 7.12
C GLU A 153 -9.37 -43.40 5.76
N ALA A 154 -10.32 -43.46 4.82
CA ALA A 154 -10.19 -42.83 3.52
C ALA A 154 -10.04 -41.29 3.64
N SER A 155 -10.87 -40.63 4.45
CA SER A 155 -10.77 -39.18 4.67
C SER A 155 -9.47 -38.77 5.37
N ARG A 156 -8.95 -39.61 6.28
CA ARG A 156 -7.62 -39.40 6.88
C ARG A 156 -6.50 -39.43 5.84
N ILE A 157 -6.54 -40.36 4.87
CA ILE A 157 -5.53 -40.45 3.81
C ILE A 157 -5.55 -39.21 2.92
N VAL A 158 -6.75 -38.75 2.52
CA VAL A 158 -6.93 -37.53 1.72
C VAL A 158 -6.38 -36.31 2.46
N CYS A 159 -6.79 -36.12 3.72
CA CYS A 159 -6.34 -34.99 4.54
C CYS A 159 -4.81 -34.97 4.72
N LYS A 160 -4.18 -36.13 4.87
CA LYS A 160 -2.71 -36.24 4.97
C LYS A 160 -2.02 -35.81 3.67
N SER A 161 -2.55 -36.25 2.52
CA SER A 161 -2.02 -35.85 1.21
C SER A 161 -2.13 -34.34 0.99
N ASP A 162 -3.27 -33.74 1.34
CA ASP A 162 -3.50 -32.30 1.21
C ASP A 162 -2.55 -31.49 2.10
N LEU A 163 -2.30 -31.96 3.32
CA LEU A 163 -1.34 -31.33 4.24
C LEU A 163 0.09 -31.37 3.71
N GLU A 164 0.52 -32.46 3.10
CA GLU A 164 1.83 -32.57 2.47
C GLU A 164 1.94 -31.63 1.25
N GLY A 165 0.89 -31.54 0.43
CA GLY A 165 0.80 -30.60 -0.69
C GLY A 165 0.88 -29.13 -0.25
N ALA A 166 0.09 -28.75 0.76
CA ALA A 166 0.09 -27.39 1.30
C ALA A 166 1.44 -26.99 1.90
N ASN A 167 2.09 -27.90 2.63
CA ASN A 167 3.43 -27.66 3.18
C ASN A 167 4.48 -27.47 2.08
N ALA A 168 4.42 -28.28 1.01
CA ALA A 168 5.31 -28.12 -0.14
C ALA A 168 5.13 -26.74 -0.80
N GLU A 169 3.88 -26.28 -0.95
CA GLU A 169 3.58 -24.95 -1.49
C GLU A 169 4.10 -23.81 -0.60
N ILE A 170 3.87 -23.88 0.72
CA ILE A 170 4.38 -22.88 1.67
C ILE A 170 5.90 -22.77 1.58
N THR A 171 6.61 -23.90 1.54
CA THR A 171 8.08 -23.87 1.44
C THR A 171 8.56 -23.29 0.10
N ALA A 172 7.86 -23.57 -1.01
CA ALA A 172 8.16 -22.99 -2.31
C ALA A 172 7.95 -21.47 -2.33
N GLN A 173 6.84 -20.98 -1.75
CA GLN A 173 6.56 -19.54 -1.64
C GLN A 173 7.60 -18.82 -0.77
N LEU A 174 8.02 -19.42 0.35
CA LEU A 174 9.08 -18.84 1.20
C LEU A 174 10.41 -18.72 0.45
N ARG A 175 10.79 -19.73 -0.35
CA ARG A 175 11.99 -19.67 -1.20
C ARG A 175 11.87 -18.57 -2.26
N ALA A 176 10.71 -18.48 -2.92
CA ALA A 176 10.46 -17.45 -3.94
C ALA A 176 10.53 -16.04 -3.33
N ARG A 177 9.95 -15.84 -2.15
CA ARG A 177 10.03 -14.56 -1.42
C ARG A 177 11.46 -14.22 -1.03
N ALA A 178 12.24 -15.18 -0.52
CA ALA A 178 13.64 -14.96 -0.17
C ALA A 178 14.47 -14.54 -1.39
N GLU A 179 14.23 -15.17 -2.55
CA GLU A 179 14.90 -14.83 -3.80
C GLU A 179 14.50 -13.42 -4.29
N LEU A 180 13.21 -13.07 -4.24
CA LEU A 180 12.76 -11.72 -4.59
C LEU A 180 13.35 -10.65 -3.68
N GLN A 181 13.40 -10.91 -2.37
CA GLN A 181 14.04 -10.00 -1.41
C GLN A 181 15.52 -9.82 -1.75
N LYS A 182 16.24 -10.91 -2.03
CA LYS A 182 17.65 -10.86 -2.43
C LYS A 182 17.86 -10.01 -3.69
N ARG A 183 16.99 -10.12 -4.69
CA ARG A 183 17.03 -9.30 -5.92
C ARG A 183 16.73 -7.83 -5.66
N PHE A 184 15.76 -7.55 -4.80
CA PHE A 184 15.39 -6.19 -4.40
C PHE A 184 16.53 -5.51 -3.64
N ASP A 185 17.17 -6.23 -2.73
CA ASP A 185 18.30 -5.75 -1.93
C ASP A 185 19.57 -5.51 -2.76
N ALA A 186 19.74 -6.29 -3.84
CA ALA A 186 20.82 -6.16 -4.80
C ALA A 186 20.61 -5.03 -5.81
N GLN A 187 19.42 -4.44 -5.91
CA GLN A 187 19.15 -3.36 -6.84
C GLN A 187 19.97 -2.11 -6.46
N GLU A 188 20.78 -1.63 -7.41
CA GLU A 188 21.57 -0.42 -7.23
C GLU A 188 20.66 0.82 -7.29
N VAL A 189 20.76 1.68 -6.27
CA VAL A 189 20.04 2.95 -6.21
C VAL A 189 21.05 4.09 -6.25
N GLU A 190 20.74 5.10 -7.07
CA GLU A 190 21.53 6.32 -7.16
C GLU A 190 21.21 7.27 -6.00
N VAL A 191 22.16 7.44 -5.08
CA VAL A 191 22.04 8.42 -4.00
C VAL A 191 22.68 9.74 -4.45
N GLN A 192 21.89 10.81 -4.46
CA GLN A 192 22.36 12.16 -4.74
C GLN A 192 22.55 12.93 -3.42
N GLU A 193 23.81 13.28 -3.10
CA GLU A 193 24.10 14.13 -1.95
C GLU A 193 23.77 15.59 -2.29
N LYS A 194 22.74 16.15 -1.64
CA LYS A 194 22.34 17.55 -1.78
C LYS A 194 23.05 18.40 -0.73
N VAL A 195 24.02 19.20 -1.14
CA VAL A 195 24.64 20.19 -0.24
C VAL A 195 23.85 21.48 -0.31
N ALA A 196 23.33 21.93 0.84
CA ALA A 196 22.65 23.21 0.95
C ALA A 196 23.63 24.37 0.79
N ARG A 197 23.28 25.31 -0.08
CA ARG A 197 24.02 26.56 -0.29
C ARG A 197 23.46 27.64 0.63
N SER A 198 24.31 28.52 1.16
CA SER A 198 23.89 29.66 1.98
C SER A 198 23.55 30.87 1.11
N ARG A 199 22.39 31.50 1.35
CA ARG A 199 21.97 32.75 0.66
C ARG A 199 22.80 33.97 1.06
N ALA A 200 23.47 33.92 2.21
CA ALA A 200 24.27 35.04 2.70
C ALA A 200 25.45 35.35 1.76
N LEU A 201 25.99 34.34 1.08
CA LEU A 201 27.09 34.51 0.13
C LEU A 201 26.67 35.22 -1.17
N ALA A 202 25.36 35.30 -1.45
CA ALA A 202 24.82 36.03 -2.60
C ALA A 202 24.56 37.52 -2.29
N LEU A 203 24.90 38.01 -1.10
CA LEU A 203 24.86 39.44 -0.75
C LEU A 203 26.22 40.13 -0.88
N ILE A 204 27.28 39.36 -1.14
CA ILE A 204 28.63 39.91 -1.27
C ILE A 204 28.80 40.41 -2.71
N PRO A 205 29.20 41.68 -2.91
CA PRO A 205 29.46 42.24 -4.24
C PRO A 205 30.67 41.56 -4.91
N LEU A 206 31.10 42.07 -6.06
CA LEU A 206 32.23 41.58 -6.85
C LEU A 206 31.93 40.24 -7.55
N GLY A 207 30.66 39.96 -7.86
CA GLY A 207 30.25 38.75 -8.56
C GLY A 207 30.38 37.45 -7.75
N ILE A 208 30.71 37.53 -6.46
CA ILE A 208 30.93 36.37 -5.57
C ILE A 208 29.68 35.49 -5.49
N GLY A 209 28.50 36.11 -5.46
CA GLY A 209 27.22 35.40 -5.49
C GLY A 209 27.04 34.53 -6.74
N HIS A 210 27.45 35.02 -7.91
CA HIS A 210 27.35 34.28 -9.17
C HIS A 210 28.34 33.13 -9.27
N PHE A 211 29.58 33.31 -8.79
CA PHE A 211 30.54 32.21 -8.69
C PHE A 211 30.03 31.11 -7.76
N TYR A 212 29.43 31.49 -6.63
CA TYR A 212 28.86 30.54 -5.69
C TYR A 212 27.66 29.78 -6.27
N ASN A 213 26.81 30.47 -7.05
CA ASN A 213 25.68 29.88 -7.77
C ASN A 213 26.12 28.93 -8.90
N GLY A 214 27.36 29.05 -9.38
CA GLY A 214 27.92 28.20 -10.44
C GLY A 214 27.86 28.82 -11.84
N ASN A 215 27.68 30.14 -11.92
CA ASN A 215 27.66 30.90 -13.16
C ASN A 215 28.94 31.77 -13.26
N PRO A 216 30.09 31.19 -13.68
CA PRO A 216 31.36 31.91 -13.68
C PRO A 216 31.39 33.07 -14.68
N ALA A 217 30.66 32.96 -15.80
CA ALA A 217 30.58 34.03 -16.80
C ALA A 217 29.95 35.30 -16.24
N LEU A 218 28.81 35.18 -15.54
CA LEU A 218 28.14 36.32 -14.90
C LEU A 218 28.96 36.89 -13.74
N GLY A 219 29.56 36.03 -12.91
CA GLY A 219 30.45 36.49 -11.85
C GLY A 219 31.64 37.27 -12.39
N GLY A 220 32.23 36.81 -13.50
CA GLY A 220 33.32 37.50 -14.17
C GLY A 220 32.93 38.86 -14.73
N SER A 221 31.74 38.98 -15.35
CA SER A 221 31.29 40.26 -15.91
C SER A 221 31.02 41.31 -14.83
N PHE A 222 30.36 40.95 -13.73
CA PHE A 222 30.09 41.88 -12.64
C PHE A 222 31.38 42.28 -11.91
N LEU A 223 32.28 41.32 -11.65
CA LEU A 223 33.60 41.61 -11.12
C LEU A 223 34.37 42.60 -12.00
N ALA A 224 34.42 42.36 -13.31
CA ALA A 224 35.10 43.25 -14.24
C ALA A 224 34.49 44.66 -14.26
N ALA A 225 33.16 44.75 -14.28
CA ALA A 225 32.45 46.03 -14.26
C ALA A 225 32.71 46.82 -12.97
N GLU A 226 32.62 46.16 -11.81
CA GLU A 226 32.87 46.80 -10.52
C GLU A 226 34.33 47.24 -10.36
N VAL A 227 35.29 46.44 -10.84
CA VAL A 227 36.71 46.82 -10.84
C VAL A 227 36.96 48.02 -11.74
N LEU A 228 36.38 48.06 -12.95
CA LEU A 228 36.53 49.19 -13.88
C LEU A 228 35.90 50.47 -13.32
N LEU A 229 34.68 50.39 -12.80
CA LEU A 229 33.98 51.53 -12.21
C LEU A 229 34.66 52.00 -10.92
N GLY A 230 35.12 51.07 -10.08
CA GLY A 230 35.87 51.36 -8.87
C GLY A 230 37.20 52.04 -9.17
N ALA A 231 37.95 51.55 -10.16
CA ALA A 231 39.20 52.16 -10.61
C ALA A 231 38.98 53.54 -11.23
N ALA A 232 37.95 53.71 -12.05
CA ALA A 232 37.59 55.01 -12.62
C ALA A 232 37.20 56.03 -11.54
N GLY A 233 36.35 55.62 -10.58
CA GLY A 233 35.95 56.48 -9.47
C GLY A 233 37.13 56.86 -8.57
N LEU A 234 38.00 55.90 -8.24
CA LEU A 234 39.22 56.15 -7.47
C LEU A 234 40.17 57.09 -8.23
N GLY A 235 40.33 56.89 -9.53
CA GLY A 235 41.15 57.75 -10.40
C GLY A 235 40.67 59.20 -10.39
N LEU A 236 39.36 59.43 -10.52
CA LEU A 236 38.78 60.78 -10.44
C LEU A 236 39.02 61.42 -9.06
N ILE A 237 38.85 60.67 -7.97
CA ILE A 237 39.10 61.18 -6.61
C ILE A 237 40.57 61.55 -6.41
N ILE A 238 41.49 60.70 -6.87
CA ILE A 238 42.94 60.97 -6.80
C ILE A 238 43.27 62.22 -7.61
N GLN A 239 42.74 62.32 -8.83
CA GLN A 239 42.97 63.48 -9.70
C GLN A 239 42.48 64.78 -9.05
N ARG A 240 41.27 64.78 -8.47
CA ARG A 240 40.72 65.93 -7.74
C ARG A 240 41.59 66.36 -6.55
N ASN A 241 42.09 65.40 -5.78
CA ASN A 241 42.85 65.70 -4.57
C ASN A 241 44.31 66.09 -4.86
N VAL A 242 44.93 65.49 -5.88
CA VAL A 242 46.36 65.64 -6.18
C VAL A 242 46.63 66.68 -7.26
N VAL A 243 45.85 66.66 -8.36
CA VAL A 243 46.07 67.55 -9.52
C VAL A 243 45.33 68.87 -9.33
N ASP A 244 44.05 68.80 -8.94
CA ASP A 244 43.21 70.01 -8.81
C ASP A 244 43.33 70.65 -7.41
N GLY A 245 44.16 70.08 -6.52
CA GLY A 245 44.49 70.64 -5.20
C GLY A 245 43.29 70.79 -4.25
N CYS A 246 42.16 70.12 -4.54
CA CYS A 246 40.93 70.35 -3.81
C CYS A 246 41.01 69.80 -2.39
N ARG A 247 40.77 70.68 -1.41
CA ARG A 247 40.71 70.35 0.01
C ARG A 247 39.35 70.66 0.59
N ARG A 248 38.91 69.82 1.52
CA ARG A 248 37.68 70.07 2.28
C ARG A 248 38.00 70.94 3.48
N THR A 249 37.41 72.13 3.53
CA THR A 249 37.59 73.09 4.61
C THR A 249 36.61 72.85 5.76
N ARG A 250 35.45 72.23 5.48
CA ARG A 250 34.38 71.93 6.45
C ARG A 250 33.86 70.48 6.37
N GLY A 251 34.77 69.50 6.40
CA GLY A 251 34.40 68.08 6.40
C GLY A 251 33.50 67.68 5.22
N PHE A 252 32.49 66.85 5.44
CA PHE A 252 31.58 66.32 4.39
C PHE A 252 30.35 67.21 4.10
N GLN A 253 30.34 68.47 4.54
CA GLN A 253 29.22 69.38 4.28
C GLN A 253 29.17 69.83 2.82
N SER A 254 27.98 70.16 2.33
CA SER A 254 27.81 70.73 0.98
C SER A 254 28.56 72.06 0.87
N GLY A 255 29.29 72.23 -0.23
CA GLY A 255 30.12 73.43 -0.47
C GLY A 255 31.42 73.50 0.34
N SER A 256 31.80 72.46 1.09
CA SER A 256 33.05 72.44 1.88
C SER A 256 34.31 72.23 1.03
N LEU A 257 34.16 71.84 -0.24
CA LEU A 257 35.27 71.58 -1.15
C LEU A 257 35.77 72.90 -1.73
N SER A 258 37.00 73.28 -1.42
CA SER A 258 37.70 74.43 -1.99
C SER A 258 38.87 73.91 -2.81
N CYS A 259 38.95 74.29 -4.07
CA CYS A 259 40.07 73.94 -4.95
C CYS A 259 41.02 75.12 -5.05
N ASP A 260 42.32 74.86 -4.91
CA ASP A 260 43.33 75.88 -5.05
C ASP A 260 43.57 76.12 -6.54
N LEU A 261 42.96 77.18 -7.07
CA LEU A 261 43.09 77.56 -8.49
C LEU A 261 44.42 78.24 -8.81
N GLY A 262 45.32 78.38 -7.83
CA GLY A 262 46.73 78.71 -8.03
C GLY A 262 46.96 80.07 -8.64
N GLY A 263 46.72 81.15 -7.88
CA GLY A 263 47.24 82.52 -8.15
C GLY A 263 46.94 83.16 -9.53
N GLU A 264 46.18 82.49 -10.39
CA GLU A 264 45.86 82.92 -11.75
C GLU A 264 45.01 84.20 -11.68
N SER A 265 45.43 85.25 -12.37
CA SER A 265 44.78 86.57 -12.33
C SER A 265 43.91 86.86 -13.57
N ASP A 266 43.92 85.98 -14.58
CA ASP A 266 43.04 86.07 -15.75
C ASP A 266 41.64 85.50 -15.44
N PRO A 267 40.58 86.33 -15.43
CA PRO A 267 39.21 85.88 -15.17
C PRO A 267 38.70 84.82 -16.16
N ALA A 268 39.18 84.84 -17.41
CA ALA A 268 38.75 83.89 -18.44
C ALA A 268 39.32 82.48 -18.20
N GLU A 269 40.52 82.38 -17.65
CA GLU A 269 41.18 81.11 -17.35
C GLU A 269 40.62 80.47 -16.07
N ILE A 270 40.32 81.28 -15.06
CA ILE A 270 39.62 80.86 -13.84
C ILE A 270 38.25 80.24 -14.19
N ALA A 271 37.45 80.92 -15.02
CA ALA A 271 36.13 80.43 -15.43
C ALA A 271 36.21 79.09 -16.19
N ARG A 272 37.23 78.90 -17.04
CA ARG A 272 37.44 77.63 -17.77
C ARG A 272 37.82 76.48 -16.84
N ARG A 273 38.70 76.72 -15.86
CA ARG A 273 39.08 75.71 -14.87
C ARG A 273 37.92 75.35 -13.96
N ASP A 274 37.13 76.34 -13.54
CA ASP A 274 35.98 76.11 -12.67
C ASP A 274 34.90 75.27 -13.40
N ASP A 275 34.63 75.53 -14.68
CA ASP A 275 33.75 74.69 -15.51
C ASP A 275 34.30 73.25 -15.67
N ALA A 276 35.62 73.09 -15.82
CA ALA A 276 36.25 71.77 -15.89
C ALA A 276 36.12 70.98 -14.58
N ILE A 277 36.28 71.65 -13.42
CA ILE A 277 36.09 71.05 -12.09
C ILE A 277 34.64 70.64 -11.88
N VAL A 278 33.67 71.49 -12.25
CA VAL A 278 32.24 71.17 -12.15
C VAL A 278 31.88 69.98 -13.03
N LYS A 279 32.39 69.92 -14.26
CA LYS A 279 32.20 68.77 -15.17
C LYS A 279 32.77 67.48 -14.59
N ARG A 280 33.99 67.52 -14.03
CA ARG A 280 34.59 66.35 -13.36
C ARG A 280 33.81 65.90 -12.14
N ARG A 281 33.31 66.85 -11.33
CA ARG A 281 32.48 66.53 -10.17
C ARG A 281 31.17 65.85 -10.56
N LYS A 282 30.52 66.31 -11.63
CA LYS A 282 29.36 65.59 -12.20
C LYS A 282 29.74 64.20 -12.71
N GLY A 283 30.95 64.05 -13.26
CA GLY A 283 31.53 62.76 -13.62
C GLY A 283 31.75 61.82 -12.43
N GLU A 284 32.30 62.32 -11.32
CA GLU A 284 32.47 61.56 -10.06
C GLU A 284 31.13 61.08 -9.53
N GLU A 285 30.13 61.97 -9.49
CA GLU A 285 28.78 61.64 -9.03
C GLU A 285 28.13 60.58 -9.93
N ALA A 286 28.24 60.75 -11.26
CA ALA A 286 27.72 59.77 -12.22
C ALA A 286 28.40 58.39 -12.06
N VAL A 287 29.73 58.34 -11.95
CA VAL A 287 30.47 57.09 -11.73
C VAL A 287 30.12 56.45 -10.39
N GLY A 288 29.94 57.26 -9.34
CA GLY A 288 29.48 56.79 -8.03
C GLY A 288 28.10 56.13 -8.09
N TRP A 289 27.14 56.77 -8.77
CA TRP A 289 25.81 56.20 -8.99
C TRP A 289 25.84 54.93 -9.86
N LEU A 290 26.69 54.90 -10.90
CA LEU A 290 26.87 53.72 -11.74
C LEU A 290 27.46 52.55 -10.96
N LEU A 291 28.45 52.79 -10.09
CA LEU A 291 29.04 51.75 -9.23
C LEU A 291 28.01 51.19 -8.24
N LEU A 292 27.26 52.06 -7.56
CA LEU A 292 26.19 51.63 -6.64
C LEU A 292 25.10 50.84 -7.38
N GLY A 293 24.72 51.29 -8.58
CA GLY A 293 23.78 50.58 -9.44
C GLY A 293 24.30 49.21 -9.85
N ALA A 294 25.56 49.11 -10.27
CA ALA A 294 26.19 47.84 -10.65
C ALA A 294 26.20 46.84 -9.49
N VAL A 295 26.59 47.28 -8.28
CA VAL A 295 26.59 46.45 -7.07
C VAL A 295 25.18 45.99 -6.70
N ALA A 296 24.19 46.89 -6.76
CA ALA A 296 22.80 46.53 -6.47
C ALA A 296 22.26 45.50 -7.47
N VAL A 297 22.56 45.66 -8.76
CA VAL A 297 22.17 44.73 -9.80
C VAL A 297 22.87 43.37 -9.62
N ASP A 298 24.17 43.33 -9.31
CA ASP A 298 24.91 42.09 -9.01
C ASP A 298 24.22 41.31 -7.89
N ILE A 299 23.92 41.97 -6.76
CA ILE A 299 23.24 41.36 -5.62
C ILE A 299 21.85 40.84 -6.01
N VAL A 300 21.03 41.65 -6.68
CA VAL A 300 19.65 41.25 -7.06
C VAL A 300 19.67 40.05 -8.00
N VAL A 301 20.51 40.08 -9.04
CA VAL A 301 20.60 38.98 -10.01
C VAL A 301 21.17 37.73 -9.32
N ALA A 302 22.12 37.87 -8.40
CA ALA A 302 22.65 36.75 -7.62
C ALA A 302 21.60 36.10 -6.70
N GLN A 303 20.69 36.89 -6.12
CA GLN A 303 19.57 36.38 -5.32
C GLN A 303 18.52 35.68 -6.20
N LEU A 304 18.19 36.23 -7.36
CA LEU A 304 17.21 35.64 -8.29
C LEU A 304 17.69 34.32 -8.88
N LEU A 305 18.98 34.23 -9.22
CA LEU A 305 19.59 33.02 -9.78
C LEU A 305 20.07 32.03 -8.71
N PHE A 306 19.69 32.24 -7.45
CA PHE A 306 20.16 31.42 -6.34
C PHE A 306 19.60 29.99 -6.39
N GLN A 307 20.49 29.03 -6.62
CA GLN A 307 20.14 27.61 -6.55
C GLN A 307 20.46 27.05 -5.15
N LYS A 308 19.40 26.66 -4.42
CA LYS A 308 19.48 26.20 -3.02
C LYS A 308 20.30 24.92 -2.82
N TYR A 309 20.38 24.07 -3.83
CA TYR A 309 21.04 22.76 -3.74
C TYR A 309 22.01 22.57 -4.91
N LYS A 310 23.21 22.07 -4.62
CA LYS A 310 24.11 21.51 -5.62
C LYS A 310 24.23 20.00 -5.37
N THR A 311 23.91 19.21 -6.38
CA THR A 311 24.19 17.76 -6.37
C THR A 311 25.68 17.57 -6.57
N LYS A 312 26.38 17.09 -5.53
CA LYS A 312 27.85 17.03 -5.55
C LYS A 312 28.40 15.69 -6.05
N THR A 313 27.64 14.61 -5.88
CA THR A 313 28.07 13.26 -6.18
C THR A 313 26.85 12.37 -6.36
N VAL A 314 26.84 11.58 -7.43
CA VAL A 314 25.93 10.45 -7.62
C VAL A 314 26.74 9.21 -7.27
N LYS A 315 26.42 8.56 -6.15
CA LYS A 315 27.01 7.27 -5.80
C LYS A 315 25.94 6.19 -5.97
N ARG A 316 26.25 5.16 -6.77
CA ARG A 316 25.44 3.95 -6.84
C ARG A 316 25.77 3.08 -5.64
N VAL A 317 24.76 2.77 -4.85
CA VAL A 317 24.89 1.94 -3.66
C VAL A 317 23.73 0.94 -3.67
N PRO A 318 23.97 -0.36 -3.40
CA PRO A 318 22.89 -1.32 -3.25
C PRO A 318 21.98 -0.93 -2.09
N ARG A 319 20.68 -1.14 -2.26
CA ARG A 319 19.64 -0.69 -1.32
C ARG A 319 19.84 -1.19 0.11
N SER A 320 20.34 -2.41 0.26
CA SER A 320 20.67 -3.02 1.56
C SER A 320 21.61 -2.17 2.42
N GLN A 321 22.53 -1.41 1.82
CA GLN A 321 23.44 -0.53 2.56
C GLN A 321 22.80 0.81 2.97
N LEU A 322 21.68 1.19 2.34
CA LEU A 322 20.95 2.42 2.68
C LEU A 322 20.06 2.24 3.91
N GLU A 323 19.41 1.08 4.03
CA GLU A 323 18.51 0.76 5.13
C GLU A 323 19.27 0.44 6.43
N ALA A 324 20.42 -0.23 6.32
CA ALA A 324 21.32 -0.49 7.46
C ALA A 324 21.88 0.81 8.09
N GLY A 325 21.98 1.90 7.30
CA GLY A 325 22.44 3.21 7.77
C GLY A 325 21.34 4.10 8.38
N GLY A 326 20.06 3.73 8.28
CA GLY A 326 18.93 4.57 8.69
C GLY A 326 18.59 4.53 10.19
N GLY A 327 19.03 3.50 10.91
CA GLY A 327 18.74 3.31 12.34
C GLY A 327 19.85 3.75 13.30
N ALA A 328 21.05 4.02 12.79
CA ALA A 328 22.16 4.51 13.59
C ALA A 328 22.32 6.02 13.35
N SER A 329 21.89 6.82 14.33
CA SER A 329 22.40 8.18 14.52
C SER A 329 23.92 8.16 14.25
N PRO A 330 24.50 9.09 13.46
CA PRO A 330 25.85 8.95 12.94
C PRO A 330 26.90 9.15 14.05
N GLY A 331 27.04 8.13 14.88
CA GLY A 331 28.14 7.90 15.81
C GLY A 331 29.38 7.49 15.04
N ARG A 332 30.00 8.49 14.40
CA ARG A 332 31.45 8.65 14.43
C ARG A 332 32.31 7.39 14.18
N ALA A 333 32.07 6.66 13.10
CA ALA A 333 33.11 5.81 12.52
C ALA A 333 34.17 6.72 11.86
N ARG A 334 35.22 7.07 12.62
CA ARG A 334 36.41 7.77 12.13
C ARG A 334 37.21 6.81 11.22
N GLY A 335 36.87 6.78 9.94
CA GLY A 335 37.85 6.48 8.90
C GLY A 335 38.89 7.61 8.84
N PRO A 336 40.14 7.34 8.40
CA PRO A 336 41.16 8.37 8.26
C PRO A 336 40.64 9.42 7.27
N ARG A 337 40.39 10.63 7.78
CA ARG A 337 39.91 11.75 6.97
C ARG A 337 40.99 12.04 5.91
N PRO A 338 40.66 12.06 4.60
CA PRO A 338 41.53 12.70 3.63
C PRO A 338 41.64 14.18 4.04
N THR A 339 42.84 14.58 4.44
CA THR A 339 43.20 15.97 4.69
C THR A 339 42.95 16.74 3.40
N LYS A 340 41.86 17.49 3.36
CA LYS A 340 41.62 18.45 2.27
C LYS A 340 42.81 19.40 2.20
N PRO A 341 43.36 19.67 1.00
CA PRO A 341 44.38 20.70 0.84
C PRO A 341 43.82 22.01 1.38
N ARG A 342 44.48 22.54 2.42
CA ARG A 342 44.11 23.82 3.00
C ARG A 342 45.01 24.86 2.35
N ALA A 343 44.43 25.60 1.40
CA ALA A 343 45.07 26.78 0.86
C ALA A 343 45.40 27.74 2.01
N ARG A 344 46.69 28.04 2.22
CA ARG A 344 47.13 29.04 3.20
C ARG A 344 47.40 30.35 2.47
N LEU A 345 46.60 31.37 2.79
CA LEU A 345 46.86 32.75 2.36
C LEU A 345 47.90 33.36 3.30
N ARG A 346 49.07 33.72 2.79
CA ARG A 346 50.01 34.61 3.48
C ARG A 346 50.07 35.92 2.70
N GLY A 347 49.70 37.02 3.36
CA GLY A 347 50.00 38.37 2.88
C GLY A 347 51.42 38.72 3.27
N ALA A 348 52.22 39.19 2.30
CA ALA A 348 53.54 39.76 2.54
C ALA A 348 53.54 41.22 2.06
N PRO A 349 54.00 42.18 2.88
CA PRO A 349 54.23 43.53 2.39
C PRO A 349 55.37 43.48 1.37
N THR A 350 55.12 43.96 0.16
CA THR A 350 56.11 44.08 -0.90
C THR A 350 56.41 45.57 -1.08
N ALA A 351 57.63 45.97 -0.75
CA ALA A 351 58.10 47.32 -1.02
C ALA A 351 58.55 47.39 -2.49
N THR A 352 57.86 48.21 -3.28
CA THR A 352 58.31 48.59 -4.63
C THR A 352 58.83 50.02 -4.58
N PRO A 353 59.71 50.45 -5.51
CA PRO A 353 60.29 51.80 -5.50
C PRO A 353 59.26 52.94 -5.66
N GLN A 354 57.98 52.63 -5.86
CA GLN A 354 56.87 53.60 -5.95
C GLN A 354 55.82 53.47 -4.84
N GLY A 355 56.01 52.61 -3.83
CA GLY A 355 55.11 52.48 -2.68
C GLY A 355 54.95 51.07 -2.10
N VAL A 356 54.19 50.97 -1.00
CA VAL A 356 53.90 49.71 -0.29
C VAL A 356 52.72 49.00 -0.98
N GLY A 357 52.99 47.84 -1.57
CA GLY A 357 51.97 46.92 -2.08
C GLY A 357 51.75 45.75 -1.12
N VAL A 358 50.57 45.14 -1.17
CA VAL A 358 50.29 43.86 -0.50
C VAL A 358 50.17 42.79 -1.57
N SER A 359 51.08 41.81 -1.57
CA SER A 359 50.99 40.64 -2.42
C SER A 359 50.36 39.47 -1.64
N LEU A 360 49.46 38.74 -2.31
CA LEU A 360 48.79 37.58 -1.77
C LEU A 360 49.30 36.33 -2.49
N HIS A 361 50.03 35.49 -1.77
CA HIS A 361 50.43 34.18 -2.26
C HIS A 361 49.47 33.11 -1.76
N VAL A 362 48.98 32.29 -2.70
CA VAL A 362 48.14 31.12 -2.44
C VAL A 362 48.93 29.87 -2.79
N THR A 363 49.23 29.05 -1.80
CA THR A 363 49.76 27.69 -1.99
C THR A 363 48.67 26.67 -1.66
N PHE A 364 48.45 25.71 -2.56
CA PHE A 364 47.39 24.70 -2.49
C PHE A 364 47.83 23.45 -1.71
#